data_AF-A0A3B9WTA1-F1
#
_entry.id   AF-A0A3B9WTA1-F1
#
_cell.length_a   1.000
_cell.length_b   1.000
_cell.length_c   1.000
_cell.angle_alpha   90.00
_cell.angle_beta   90.00
_cell.angle_gamma   90.00
#
_symmetry.space_group_name_H-M   'P 1'
#
loop_
_entity.id
_entity.type
_entity.pdbx_description
1 polymer ?
#
loop_
_entity_poly.entity_id
_entity_poly.type
_entity_poly.pdbx_seq_one_letter_code
_entity_poly.pdbx_strand_id
1 'polypeptide(L)'
;LVNKLSYRLHDIHRGDVVVFDRVTVDGQVVQHDDLIKRVIALGGETISIKDCNVFIDGKLLKESYLNDYDIAQTILEDRCRVPSMDATIVPENQLFVMGDNRPQSFDSRMFGPIAQNIVVGRAFVIIWPFSAAKFL
;
A
#
# COMPACT_ATOMS: atom_id res chain seq x y z
N LEU A 1 17.57 3.87 -1.45
CA LEU A 1 18.12 4.02 -0.08
C LEU A 1 16.94 4.33 0.85
N VAL A 2 16.62 3.48 1.82
CA VAL A 2 15.50 3.72 2.77
C VAL A 2 16.05 4.42 4.01
N ASN A 3 15.44 5.51 4.47
CA ASN A 3 15.84 6.16 5.72
C ASN A 3 15.16 5.44 6.90
N LYS A 4 15.94 4.65 7.65
CA LYS A 4 15.46 3.90 8.83
C LYS A 4 15.46 4.77 10.12
N LEU A 5 16.21 5.87 10.16
CA LEU A 5 16.41 6.66 11.39
C LEU A 5 15.26 7.65 11.65
N SER A 6 14.60 8.17 10.61
CA SER A 6 13.48 9.11 10.76
C SER A 6 12.16 8.46 11.17
N TYR A 7 12.05 7.13 11.13
CA TYR A 7 10.79 6.40 11.33
C TYR A 7 10.35 6.31 12.80
N ARG A 8 11.31 6.25 13.73
CA ARG A 8 11.01 6.19 15.17
C ARG A 8 10.43 7.51 15.73
N LEU A 9 10.46 8.60 14.96
CA LEU A 9 10.09 9.94 15.42
C LEU A 9 8.80 10.50 14.81
N HIS A 10 8.14 9.79 13.88
CA HIS A 10 6.94 10.28 13.21
C HIS A 10 5.87 9.20 13.06
N ASP A 11 4.62 9.56 13.36
CA ASP A 11 3.46 8.69 13.21
C ASP A 11 3.26 8.29 11.74
N ILE A 12 2.67 7.11 11.51
CA ILE A 12 2.32 6.64 10.17
C ILE A 12 0.97 7.23 9.78
N HIS A 13 0.89 7.77 8.57
CA HIS A 13 -0.28 8.44 8.04
C HIS A 13 -0.81 7.72 6.81
N ARG A 14 -2.11 7.88 6.54
CA ARG A 14 -2.70 7.43 5.28
C ARG A 14 -1.95 8.05 4.11
N GLY A 15 -1.67 7.24 3.09
CA GLY A 15 -0.98 7.66 1.88
C GLY A 15 0.54 7.52 1.95
N ASP A 16 1.12 7.25 3.13
CA ASP A 16 2.55 6.96 3.23
C ASP A 16 2.92 5.72 2.43
N VAL A 17 4.08 5.76 1.77
CA VAL A 17 4.69 4.59 1.16
C VAL A 17 5.69 4.01 2.16
N VAL A 18 5.43 2.78 2.58
CA VAL A 18 6.15 2.10 3.63
C VAL A 18 6.90 0.89 3.11
N VAL A 19 8.03 0.61 3.73
CA VAL A 19 8.84 -0.59 3.51
C VAL A 19 8.76 -1.46 4.75
N PHE A 20 8.43 -2.73 4.57
CA PHE A 20 8.39 -3.69 5.65
C PHE A 20 8.97 -5.03 5.21
N ASP A 21 9.67 -5.67 6.14
CA ASP A 21 10.29 -6.96 5.91
C ASP A 21 9.23 -8.06 5.88
N ARG A 22 9.65 -9.24 5.39
CA ARG A 22 8.89 -10.49 5.30
C ARG A 22 7.83 -10.63 6.40
N VAL A 23 6.56 -10.57 6.01
CA VAL A 23 5.45 -10.82 6.93
C VAL A 23 5.08 -12.29 6.86
N THR A 24 5.06 -12.97 8.00
CA THR A 24 4.20 -14.14 8.19
C THR A 24 2.82 -13.65 8.57
N VAL A 25 1.88 -13.65 7.63
CA VAL A 25 0.46 -13.47 7.97
C VAL A 25 -0.17 -14.85 8.05
N ASP A 26 -0.85 -15.16 9.16
CA ASP A 26 -1.53 -16.43 9.39
C ASP A 26 -0.66 -17.69 9.19
N GLY A 27 0.62 -17.60 9.54
CA GLY A 27 1.59 -18.69 9.36
C GLY A 27 2.06 -18.91 7.91
N GLN A 28 1.58 -18.12 6.96
CA GLN A 28 2.09 -18.14 5.58
C GLN A 28 3.25 -17.17 5.43
N VAL A 29 4.43 -17.70 5.08
CA VAL A 29 5.60 -16.90 4.75
C VAL A 29 5.39 -16.27 3.38
N VAL A 30 5.20 -14.95 3.32
CA VAL A 30 5.29 -14.23 2.05
C VAL A 30 6.78 -14.20 1.65
N GLN A 31 7.19 -15.09 0.74
CA GLN A 31 8.56 -15.13 0.21
C GLN A 31 8.79 -14.00 -0.80
N HIS A 32 9.05 -12.78 -0.32
CA HIS A 32 9.70 -11.75 -1.14
C HIS A 32 10.63 -10.88 -0.28
N ASP A 33 11.66 -10.32 -0.92
CA ASP A 33 12.50 -9.24 -0.40
C ASP A 33 11.62 -8.03 -0.04
N ASP A 34 12.08 -7.15 0.87
CA ASP A 34 11.43 -5.95 1.40
C ASP A 34 10.22 -5.45 0.56
N LEU A 35 9.02 -5.50 1.13
CA LEU A 35 7.80 -5.08 0.43
C LEU A 35 7.62 -3.57 0.53
N ILE A 36 7.37 -2.93 -0.60
CA ILE A 36 7.03 -1.51 -0.69
C ILE A 36 5.56 -1.38 -1.04
N LYS A 37 4.76 -0.83 -0.14
CA LYS A 37 3.31 -0.63 -0.32
C LYS A 37 2.88 0.73 0.23
N ARG A 38 1.72 1.21 -0.18
CA ARG A 38 1.09 2.42 0.34
C ARG A 38 0.12 2.07 1.46
N VAL A 39 0.14 2.86 2.54
CA VAL A 39 -0.83 2.79 3.63
C VAL A 39 -2.16 3.33 3.14
N ILE A 40 -3.17 2.46 3.10
CA ILE A 40 -4.52 2.79 2.63
C ILE A 40 -5.46 3.04 3.79
N ALA A 41 -5.35 2.28 4.88
CA ALA A 41 -6.13 2.45 6.10
C ALA A 41 -5.28 2.26 7.36
N LEU A 42 -5.62 3.01 8.41
CA LEU A 42 -5.00 2.99 9.74
C LEU A 42 -5.83 2.13 10.70
N GLY A 43 -5.25 1.78 11.85
CA GLY A 43 -5.96 1.07 12.91
C GLY A 43 -7.20 1.82 13.39
N GLY A 44 -8.28 1.08 13.63
CA GLY A 44 -9.58 1.60 14.03
C GLY A 44 -10.49 2.03 12.87
N GLU A 45 -9.95 2.15 11.65
CA GLU A 45 -10.73 2.53 10.47
C GLU A 45 -11.42 1.33 9.83
N THR A 46 -12.53 1.56 9.15
CA THR A 46 -13.21 0.56 8.32
C THR A 46 -12.88 0.76 6.86
N ILE A 47 -12.30 -0.26 6.21
CA ILE A 47 -12.04 -0.28 4.77
C ILE A 47 -13.07 -1.14 4.04
N SER A 48 -13.54 -0.69 2.88
CA SER A 48 -14.27 -1.52 1.93
C SER A 48 -13.86 -1.20 0.49
N ILE A 49 -14.13 -2.13 -0.42
CA ILE A 49 -13.89 -1.94 -1.84
C ILE A 49 -15.18 -2.24 -2.60
N LYS A 50 -15.58 -1.35 -3.51
CA LYS A 50 -16.71 -1.54 -4.41
C LYS A 50 -16.39 -1.01 -5.80
N ASP A 51 -16.51 -1.85 -6.81
CA ASP A 51 -16.23 -1.52 -8.22
C ASP A 51 -14.82 -0.90 -8.39
N CYS A 52 -13.82 -1.50 -7.72
CA CYS A 52 -12.44 -1.01 -7.61
C CYS A 52 -12.24 0.32 -6.86
N ASN A 53 -13.28 0.93 -6.33
CA ASN A 53 -13.18 2.13 -5.51
C ASN A 53 -12.97 1.75 -4.04
N VAL A 54 -11.99 2.37 -3.41
CA VAL A 54 -11.69 2.18 -1.98
C VAL A 54 -12.49 3.19 -1.16
N PHE A 55 -13.10 2.71 -0.08
CA PHE A 55 -13.81 3.54 0.89
C PHE A 55 -13.20 3.37 2.27
N ILE A 56 -13.08 4.49 2.99
CA ILE A 56 -12.65 4.52 4.39
C ILE A 56 -13.75 5.16 5.22
N ASP A 57 -14.24 4.43 6.21
CA ASP A 57 -15.39 4.80 7.04
C ASP A 57 -16.59 5.24 6.17
N GLY A 58 -16.80 4.51 5.06
CA GLY A 58 -17.85 4.77 4.07
C GLY A 58 -17.59 5.94 3.12
N LYS A 59 -16.47 6.66 3.24
CA LYS A 59 -16.11 7.79 2.36
C LYS A 59 -15.16 7.34 1.27
N LEU A 60 -15.44 7.73 0.04
CA LEU A 60 -14.58 7.44 -1.12
C LEU A 60 -13.17 8.01 -0.88
N LEU A 61 -12.16 7.16 -0.97
CA LEU A 61 -10.76 7.56 -0.93
C LEU A 61 -10.34 8.08 -2.31
N LYS A 62 -9.78 9.29 -2.35
CA LYS A 62 -9.22 9.85 -3.58
C LYS A 62 -7.80 9.32 -3.80
N GLU A 63 -7.59 8.63 -4.92
CA GLU A 63 -6.34 7.92 -5.20
C GLU A 63 -5.64 8.46 -6.46
N SER A 64 -5.21 9.74 -6.40
CA SER A 64 -4.58 10.43 -7.54
C SER A 64 -3.18 9.91 -7.93
N TYR A 65 -2.68 8.90 -7.22
CA TYR A 65 -1.40 8.24 -7.47
C TYR A 65 -1.55 6.98 -8.34
N LEU A 66 -2.77 6.62 -8.73
CA LEU A 66 -3.03 5.48 -9.61
C LEU A 66 -2.75 5.81 -11.07
N ASN A 67 -2.33 4.79 -11.81
CA ASN A 67 -2.05 4.90 -13.24
C ASN A 67 -3.35 5.01 -14.05
N ASP A 68 -3.41 6.02 -14.92
CA ASP A 68 -4.53 6.27 -15.85
C ASP A 68 -4.86 5.06 -16.74
N TYR A 69 -3.84 4.28 -17.14
CA TYR A 69 -4.02 3.07 -17.94
C TYR A 69 -4.82 2.00 -17.20
N ASP A 70 -4.50 1.77 -15.92
CA ASP A 70 -5.17 0.73 -15.13
C ASP A 70 -6.60 1.14 -14.81
N ILE A 71 -6.82 2.41 -14.40
CA ILE A 71 -8.16 2.92 -14.07
C ILE A 71 -9.10 2.95 -15.29
N ALA A 72 -8.55 3.03 -16.51
CA ALA A 72 -9.31 3.01 -17.76
C ALA A 72 -9.76 1.59 -18.20
N GLN A 73 -9.22 0.51 -17.59
CA GLN A 73 -9.61 -0.86 -17.94
C GLN A 73 -11.10 -1.08 -17.68
N THR A 74 -11.81 -1.70 -18.64
CA THR A 74 -13.25 -1.97 -18.53
C THR A 74 -13.55 -3.19 -17.67
N ILE A 75 -12.65 -4.17 -17.69
CA ILE A 75 -12.69 -5.35 -16.83
C ILE A 75 -12.14 -4.96 -15.45
N LEU A 76 -12.91 -5.18 -14.39
CA LEU A 76 -12.56 -4.70 -13.05
C LEU A 76 -11.36 -5.46 -12.46
N GLU A 77 -11.21 -6.73 -12.80
CA GLU A 77 -10.09 -7.56 -12.39
C GLU A 77 -8.77 -7.06 -13.01
N ASP A 78 -8.79 -6.60 -14.26
CA ASP A 78 -7.64 -6.00 -14.92
C ASP A 78 -7.34 -4.59 -14.40
N ARG A 79 -8.36 -3.90 -13.86
CA ARG A 79 -8.22 -2.58 -13.22
C ARG A 79 -7.57 -2.68 -11.85
N CYS A 80 -8.01 -3.63 -11.03
CA CYS A 80 -7.62 -3.64 -9.62
C CYS A 80 -7.45 -5.00 -8.96
N ARG A 81 -7.59 -6.12 -9.66
CA ARG A 81 -7.50 -7.51 -9.15
C ARG A 81 -8.58 -7.94 -8.16
N VAL A 82 -8.89 -7.11 -7.17
CA VAL A 82 -9.94 -7.35 -6.16
C VAL A 82 -11.00 -6.25 -6.30
N PRO A 83 -12.06 -6.48 -7.09
CA PRO A 83 -13.04 -5.46 -7.43
C PRO A 83 -14.00 -5.12 -6.30
N SER A 84 -14.20 -6.06 -5.37
CA SER A 84 -15.10 -5.91 -4.23
C SER A 84 -14.52 -6.56 -2.98
N MET A 85 -14.72 -5.93 -1.84
CA MET A 85 -14.33 -6.43 -0.51
C MET A 85 -15.31 -5.85 0.50
N ASP A 86 -15.87 -6.72 1.34
CA ASP A 86 -16.78 -6.31 2.41
C ASP A 86 -16.09 -5.39 3.42
N ALA A 87 -16.90 -4.57 4.09
CA ALA A 87 -16.42 -3.66 5.12
C ALA A 87 -15.69 -4.43 6.23
N THR A 88 -14.42 -4.09 6.40
CA THR A 88 -13.50 -4.76 7.32
C THR A 88 -12.87 -3.71 8.22
N ILE A 89 -12.95 -3.92 9.54
CA ILE A 89 -12.25 -3.06 10.51
C ILE A 89 -10.77 -3.43 10.51
N VAL A 90 -9.91 -2.43 10.36
CA VAL A 90 -8.48 -2.58 10.56
C VAL A 90 -8.21 -2.60 12.07
N PRO A 91 -7.63 -3.67 12.63
CA PRO A 91 -7.35 -3.73 14.07
C PRO A 91 -6.43 -2.60 14.52
N GLU A 92 -6.55 -2.21 15.79
CA GLU A 92 -5.62 -1.27 16.42
C GLU A 92 -4.17 -1.73 16.26
N ASN A 93 -3.26 -0.78 16.05
CA ASN A 93 -1.85 -1.01 15.76
C ASN A 93 -1.58 -1.85 14.49
N GLN A 94 -2.53 -1.94 13.57
CA GLN A 94 -2.34 -2.52 12.24
C GLN A 94 -2.59 -1.49 11.13
N LEU A 95 -2.12 -1.82 9.93
CA LEU A 95 -2.24 -1.03 8.72
C LEU A 95 -2.79 -1.89 7.60
N PHE A 96 -3.73 -1.36 6.83
CA PHE A 96 -4.10 -1.95 5.55
C PHE A 96 -3.26 -1.31 4.45
N VAL A 97 -2.48 -2.11 3.72
CA VAL A 97 -1.55 -1.61 2.71
C VAL A 97 -1.87 -2.16 1.32
N MET A 98 -1.71 -1.33 0.28
CA MET A 98 -1.93 -1.74 -1.11
C MET A 98 -0.79 -1.26 -2.01
N GLY A 99 -0.51 -1.99 -3.07
CA GLY A 99 0.40 -1.52 -4.12
C GLY A 99 -0.31 -0.60 -5.10
N ASP A 100 0.41 0.41 -5.60
CA ASP A 100 -0.14 1.35 -6.58
C ASP A 100 -0.40 0.68 -7.94
N ASN A 101 0.40 -0.33 -8.32
CA ASN A 101 0.08 -1.26 -9.42
C ASN A 101 -0.98 -2.26 -8.93
N ARG A 102 -2.22 -1.79 -8.81
CA ARG A 102 -3.37 -2.53 -8.24
C ARG A 102 -3.57 -3.92 -8.84
N PRO A 103 -3.57 -4.11 -10.18
CA PRO A 103 -3.86 -5.41 -10.76
C PRO A 103 -2.76 -6.44 -10.52
N GLN A 104 -1.51 -6.01 -10.33
CA GLN A 104 -0.36 -6.91 -10.16
C GLN A 104 0.16 -6.99 -8.72
N SER A 105 -0.39 -6.20 -7.80
CA SER A 105 0.07 -6.19 -6.42
C SER A 105 -0.53 -7.33 -5.60
N PHE A 106 0.35 -8.10 -4.93
CA PHE A 106 -0.01 -8.93 -3.78
C PHE A 106 0.15 -8.08 -2.52
N ASP A 107 -0.96 -7.81 -1.82
CA ASP A 107 -1.04 -6.86 -0.71
C ASP A 107 -2.17 -7.21 0.30
N SER A 108 -2.55 -6.29 1.19
CA SER A 108 -3.50 -6.57 2.28
C SER A 108 -4.88 -7.04 1.82
N ARG A 109 -5.26 -6.85 0.55
CA ARG A 109 -6.50 -7.42 0.01
C ARG A 109 -6.44 -8.95 -0.10
N MET A 110 -5.25 -9.55 -0.01
CA MET A 110 -5.03 -11.00 -0.06
C MET A 110 -4.50 -11.55 1.25
N PHE A 111 -3.59 -10.84 1.92
CA PHE A 111 -2.99 -11.30 3.17
C PHE A 111 -3.50 -10.56 4.41
N GLY A 112 -4.45 -9.64 4.30
CA GLY A 112 -4.97 -8.89 5.44
C GLY A 112 -4.06 -7.74 5.92
N PRO A 113 -4.44 -7.05 7.00
CA PRO A 113 -3.66 -5.95 7.55
C PRO A 113 -2.33 -6.43 8.16
N ILE A 114 -1.36 -5.53 8.26
CA ILE A 114 -0.03 -5.80 8.82
C ILE A 114 0.17 -5.07 10.14
N ALA A 115 0.95 -5.63 11.05
CA ALA A 115 1.29 -4.94 12.29
C ALA A 115 2.15 -3.69 12.03
N GLN A 116 1.81 -2.56 12.66
CA GLN A 116 2.48 -1.29 12.44
C GLN A 116 3.98 -1.32 12.79
N ASN A 117 4.35 -2.15 13.76
CA ASN A 117 5.71 -2.26 14.29
C ASN A 117 6.69 -3.01 13.37
N ILE A 118 6.20 -3.73 12.35
CA ILE A 118 7.07 -4.42 11.37
C ILE A 118 7.52 -3.48 10.26
N VAL A 119 7.01 -2.25 10.25
CA VAL A 119 7.39 -1.26 9.26
C VAL A 119 8.78 -0.70 9.58
N VAL A 120 9.70 -0.89 8.63
CA VAL A 120 11.13 -0.61 8.79
C VAL A 120 11.49 0.82 8.40
N GLY A 121 10.71 1.45 7.51
CA GLY A 121 10.96 2.83 7.04
C GLY A 121 9.91 3.34 6.04
N ARG A 122 9.88 4.66 5.78
CA ARG A 122 9.14 5.24 4.64
C ARG A 122 10.04 5.23 3.42
N ALA A 123 9.54 4.79 2.27
CA ALA A 123 10.24 4.91 1.01
C ALA A 123 10.14 6.36 0.51
N PHE A 124 11.04 7.24 0.95
CA PHE A 124 11.11 8.63 0.45
C PHE A 124 12.01 8.81 -0.78
N VAL A 125 12.42 7.74 -1.46
CA VAL A 125 13.40 7.89 -2.54
C VAL A 125 12.93 7.25 -3.85
N ILE A 126 12.33 8.09 -4.68
CA ILE A 126 12.42 7.98 -6.14
C ILE A 126 13.92 8.09 -6.48
N ILE A 127 14.58 6.95 -6.72
CA ILE A 127 15.94 6.94 -7.29
C ILE A 127 15.83 6.49 -8.76
N TRP A 128 15.95 7.46 -9.68
CA TRP A 128 16.44 7.35 -11.08
C TRP A 128 15.46 6.92 -12.22
N PRO A 129 15.71 7.29 -13.52
CA PRO A 129 17.03 7.51 -14.07
C PRO A 129 17.47 8.97 -14.29
N PHE A 130 18.60 9.39 -13.71
CA PHE A 130 19.42 10.43 -14.32
C PHE A 130 20.00 9.87 -15.61
N SER A 131 19.59 10.51 -16.69
CA SER A 131 20.43 10.83 -17.83
C SER A 131 20.03 12.27 -18.19
N ALA A 132 20.89 13.26 -18.37
CA ALA A 132 22.33 13.30 -18.49
C ALA A 132 22.83 14.65 -17.93
N ALA A 133 23.75 14.63 -16.98
CA ALA A 133 24.63 15.78 -16.76
C ALA A 133 25.84 15.58 -17.67
N LYS A 134 25.84 16.23 -18.84
CA LYS A 134 27.09 16.53 -19.54
C LYS A 134 27.72 17.71 -18.81
N PHE A 135 28.93 17.49 -18.30
CA PHE A 135 29.80 18.53 -17.80
C PHE A 135 30.09 19.55 -18.91
N LEU A 136 29.96 20.83 -18.57
CA LEU A 136 30.97 21.85 -18.85
C LEU A 136 31.34 22.49 -17.51
#